data_AF-B5XDR2-F1
#
_entry.id   AF-B5XDR2-F1
#
_cell.length_a   1.000
_cell.length_b   1.000
_cell.length_c   1.000
_cell.angle_alpha   90.00
_cell.angle_beta   90.00
_cell.angle_gamma   90.00
#
_symmetry.space_group_name_H-M   'P 1'
#
loop_
_entity.id
_entity.type
_entity.pdbx_description
1 polymer ?
#
loop_
_entity_poly.entity_id
_entity_poly.type
_entity_poly.pdbx_seq_one_letter_code
_entity_poly.pdbx_strand_id
1 'polypeptide(L)'
;MRLLLRSSLWYTSAFLGSHTAFKSELVTQEITSYLIKTMHYQTEERGRPNSSDYRIYFKTSDGKYISPFHDIPLIANGDQENDVPSKKLKKNDNEVLYNMVVEVPRWSNAKMEIATKEPLNPIKQDMKKGKLRYVANVFPHKGYIWNYGALPQTWEDPNHTDKDTKCCGDNDPIDVCEIGTLVCSPGQVIQVKVLGVLAMIDEGETDWKLIAINTGAEAD
;
A
#
# COMPACT_ATOMS: atom_id res chain seq x y z
N MET A 1 -49.29 36.21 -24.26
CA MET A 1 -49.64 36.46 -25.67
C MET A 1 -49.19 35.24 -26.46
N ARG A 2 -50.13 34.58 -27.15
CA ARG A 2 -49.92 33.36 -27.95
C ARG A 2 -49.04 33.67 -29.17
N LEU A 3 -48.19 32.73 -29.58
CA LEU A 3 -48.11 32.33 -30.98
C LEU A 3 -47.64 30.89 -31.11
N LEU A 4 -48.55 30.04 -31.57
CA LEU A 4 -48.34 28.72 -32.15
C LEU A 4 -48.08 28.91 -33.66
N LEU A 5 -47.24 28.08 -34.28
CA LEU A 5 -47.40 27.59 -35.67
C LEU A 5 -46.50 26.34 -35.86
N ARG A 6 -47.10 25.14 -35.94
CA ARG A 6 -47.26 24.28 -37.16
C ARG A 6 -45.93 23.72 -37.70
N SER A 7 -45.59 22.44 -37.51
CA SER A 7 -46.11 21.17 -38.06
C SER A 7 -45.32 20.65 -39.27
N SER A 8 -44.70 19.47 -39.14
CA SER A 8 -44.71 18.42 -40.16
C SER A 8 -44.06 17.13 -39.60
N LEU A 9 -44.88 16.09 -39.44
CA LEU A 9 -44.42 14.70 -39.37
C LEU A 9 -44.10 14.21 -40.79
N TRP A 10 -43.00 13.49 -40.98
CA TRP A 10 -42.93 12.33 -41.87
C TRP A 10 -42.11 11.23 -41.19
N TYR A 11 -42.68 10.02 -41.21
CA TYR A 11 -42.12 8.76 -40.74
C TYR A 11 -41.01 8.26 -41.67
N THR A 12 -39.93 7.72 -41.11
CA THR A 12 -39.23 6.54 -41.67
C THR A 12 -38.59 5.70 -40.58
N SER A 13 -39.11 4.48 -40.46
CA SER A 13 -38.49 3.19 -40.15
C SER A 13 -37.44 3.04 -39.04
N ALA A 14 -37.78 2.09 -38.17
CA ALA A 14 -36.98 1.47 -37.13
C ALA A 14 -35.57 1.02 -37.57
N PHE A 15 -34.61 1.24 -36.68
CA PHE A 15 -33.53 0.29 -36.41
C PHE A 15 -33.42 0.14 -34.89
N LEU A 16 -33.97 -0.94 -34.34
CA LEU A 16 -33.60 -1.40 -33.01
C LEU A 16 -32.17 -1.97 -33.09
N GLY A 17 -31.18 -1.15 -32.75
CA GLY A 17 -29.87 -1.64 -32.37
C GLY A 17 -29.93 -2.11 -30.93
N SER A 18 -29.98 -3.43 -30.72
CA SER A 18 -29.77 -4.04 -29.41
C SER A 18 -28.34 -3.77 -28.96
N HIS A 19 -28.13 -2.73 -28.15
CA HIS A 19 -26.90 -2.62 -27.39
C HIS A 19 -26.89 -3.70 -26.32
N THR A 20 -26.01 -4.67 -26.50
CA THR A 20 -25.71 -5.74 -25.57
C THR A 20 -25.16 -5.16 -24.27
N ALA A 21 -26.02 -4.98 -23.27
CA ALA A 21 -25.67 -4.61 -21.90
C ALA A 21 -25.00 -5.77 -21.12
N PHE A 22 -24.24 -6.64 -21.79
CA PHE A 22 -23.82 -7.94 -21.24
C PHE A 22 -22.30 -8.11 -21.07
N LYS A 23 -21.55 -7.02 -20.92
CA LYS A 23 -20.09 -7.09 -20.65
C LYS A 23 -19.57 -6.15 -19.57
N SER A 24 -20.37 -5.22 -19.04
CA SER A 24 -19.89 -4.34 -17.96
C SER A 24 -19.95 -5.03 -16.60
N GLU A 25 -21.03 -5.75 -16.30
CA GLU A 25 -21.32 -6.27 -14.97
C GLU A 25 -20.32 -7.35 -14.51
N LEU A 26 -20.00 -8.29 -15.42
CA LEU A 26 -18.99 -9.35 -15.20
C LEU A 26 -17.57 -8.79 -15.02
N VAL A 27 -17.20 -7.76 -15.79
CA VAL A 27 -15.89 -7.10 -15.66
C VAL A 27 -15.80 -6.34 -14.34
N THR A 28 -16.85 -5.63 -13.93
CA THR A 28 -16.90 -5.04 -12.58
C THR A 28 -16.88 -6.10 -11.48
N GLN A 29 -17.55 -7.24 -11.65
CA GLN A 29 -17.52 -8.32 -10.65
C GLN A 29 -16.15 -8.97 -10.53
N GLU A 30 -15.45 -9.24 -11.64
CA GLU A 30 -14.09 -9.78 -11.59
C GLU A 30 -13.10 -8.78 -10.99
N ILE A 31 -13.15 -7.50 -11.40
CA ILE A 31 -12.32 -6.44 -10.81
C ILE A 31 -12.63 -6.26 -9.32
N THR A 32 -13.91 -6.23 -8.94
CA THR A 32 -14.32 -6.11 -7.54
C THR A 32 -13.93 -7.35 -6.75
N SER A 33 -14.04 -8.56 -7.31
CA SER A 33 -13.59 -9.79 -6.66
C SER A 33 -12.09 -9.86 -6.50
N TYR A 34 -11.31 -9.34 -7.47
CA TYR A 34 -9.86 -9.24 -7.42
C TYR A 34 -9.43 -8.20 -6.39
N LEU A 35 -10.10 -7.05 -6.34
CA LEU A 35 -9.90 -6.02 -5.32
C LEU A 35 -10.32 -6.50 -3.92
N ILE A 36 -11.38 -7.30 -3.81
CA ILE A 36 -11.82 -7.93 -2.55
C ILE A 36 -10.86 -9.04 -2.11
N LYS A 37 -10.32 -9.82 -3.06
CA LYS A 37 -9.31 -10.87 -2.76
C LYS A 37 -7.97 -10.29 -2.32
N THR A 38 -7.64 -9.08 -2.75
CA THR A 38 -6.34 -8.45 -2.49
C THR A 38 -6.30 -7.61 -1.21
N MET A 39 -7.43 -7.39 -0.53
CA MET A 39 -7.46 -6.60 0.71
C MET A 39 -7.96 -7.42 1.91
N HIS A 40 -7.10 -8.29 2.43
CA HIS A 40 -7.34 -8.96 3.72
C HIS A 40 -7.35 -7.99 4.91
N TYR A 41 -6.86 -6.76 4.74
CA TYR A 41 -6.71 -5.77 5.80
C TYR A 41 -7.41 -4.45 5.44
N GLN A 42 -8.12 -3.91 6.42
CA GLN A 42 -8.79 -2.61 6.38
C GLN A 42 -8.15 -1.67 7.38
N THR A 43 -8.30 -0.36 7.17
CA THR A 43 -7.82 0.66 8.10
C THR A 43 -8.97 1.38 8.79
N GLU A 44 -8.72 1.89 9.99
CA GLU A 44 -9.58 2.85 10.68
C GLU A 44 -8.76 4.04 11.15
N GLU A 45 -9.09 5.20 10.61
CA GLU A 45 -8.50 6.47 11.00
C GLU A 45 -9.18 7.02 12.26
N ARG A 46 -8.37 7.51 13.21
CA ARG A 46 -8.83 8.22 14.40
C ARG A 46 -8.06 9.51 14.56
N GLY A 47 -8.71 10.51 15.16
CA GLY A 47 -8.16 11.86 15.27
C GLY A 47 -8.23 12.63 13.95
N ARG A 48 -7.67 13.84 13.93
CA ARG A 48 -7.71 14.71 12.75
C ARG A 48 -6.46 14.52 11.88
N PRO A 49 -6.53 14.32 10.56
CA PRO A 49 -5.32 14.28 9.73
C PRO A 49 -4.40 15.50 9.94
N ASN A 50 -3.08 15.27 9.93
CA ASN A 50 -2.05 16.29 10.25
C ASN A 50 -2.19 16.88 11.67
N SER A 51 -2.46 16.02 12.65
CA SER A 51 -2.48 16.36 14.07
C SER A 51 -1.70 15.33 14.89
N SER A 52 -1.35 15.66 16.13
CA SER A 52 -0.65 14.76 17.04
C SER A 52 -1.49 13.57 17.50
N ASP A 53 -2.83 13.67 17.44
CA ASP A 53 -3.78 12.62 17.80
C ASP A 53 -4.19 11.73 16.61
N TYR A 54 -3.71 12.01 15.41
CA TYR A 54 -4.03 11.20 14.23
C TYR A 54 -3.40 9.81 14.30
N ARG A 55 -4.19 8.78 14.08
CA ARG A 55 -3.79 7.36 14.08
C ARG A 55 -4.48 6.61 12.96
N ILE A 56 -3.77 5.66 12.36
CA ILE A 56 -4.33 4.69 11.42
C ILE A 56 -4.18 3.30 12.03
N TYR A 57 -5.31 2.74 12.49
CA TYR A 57 -5.38 1.38 13.02
C TYR A 57 -5.68 0.38 11.92
N PHE A 58 -5.30 -0.88 12.13
CA PHE A 58 -5.51 -1.97 11.20
C PHE A 58 -6.55 -2.95 11.73
N LYS A 59 -7.37 -3.48 10.83
CA LYS A 59 -8.38 -4.50 11.09
C LYS A 59 -8.33 -5.59 10.03
N THR A 60 -8.57 -6.82 10.41
CA THR A 60 -8.90 -7.90 9.48
C THR A 60 -10.29 -7.69 8.88
N SER A 61 -10.61 -8.42 7.81
CA SER A 61 -11.90 -8.32 7.10
C SER A 61 -13.14 -8.61 7.97
N ASP A 62 -12.97 -9.36 9.07
CA ASP A 62 -14.02 -9.64 10.08
C ASP A 62 -14.11 -8.54 11.16
N GLY A 63 -13.31 -7.48 11.05
CA GLY A 63 -13.35 -6.31 11.93
C GLY A 63 -12.49 -6.40 13.19
N LYS A 64 -11.72 -7.48 13.38
CA LYS A 64 -10.80 -7.60 14.52
C LYS A 64 -9.58 -6.68 14.33
N TYR A 65 -9.27 -5.87 15.35
CA TYR A 65 -8.06 -5.03 15.35
C TYR A 65 -6.80 -5.87 15.46
N ILE A 66 -5.78 -5.46 14.72
CA ILE A 66 -4.48 -6.13 14.65
C ILE A 66 -3.34 -5.10 14.69
N SER A 67 -2.15 -5.55 15.11
CA SER A 67 -0.91 -4.79 15.00
C SER A 67 -0.30 -4.93 13.60
N PRO A 68 -0.01 -3.83 12.89
CA PRO A 68 0.74 -3.90 11.64
C PRO A 68 2.20 -4.28 11.85
N PHE A 69 2.73 -4.17 13.07
CA PHE A 69 4.08 -4.61 13.40
C PHE A 69 4.13 -6.13 13.60
N HIS A 70 3.15 -6.71 14.31
CA HIS A 70 3.28 -8.08 14.81
C HIS A 70 2.33 -9.09 14.14
N ASP A 71 1.14 -8.68 13.73
CA ASP A 71 0.05 -9.60 13.36
C ASP A 71 -0.10 -9.79 11.84
N ILE A 72 0.47 -8.89 11.02
CA ILE A 72 0.53 -9.07 9.57
C ILE A 72 1.70 -10.03 9.26
N PRO A 73 1.47 -11.16 8.56
CA PRO A 73 2.54 -12.09 8.23
C PRO A 73 3.62 -11.42 7.36
N LEU A 74 4.89 -11.66 7.66
CA LEU A 74 6.01 -11.19 6.81
C LEU A 74 5.89 -11.71 5.37
N ILE A 75 5.66 -13.01 5.22
CA ILE A 75 5.58 -13.67 3.91
C ILE A 75 4.12 -13.74 3.49
N ALA A 76 3.83 -13.24 2.28
CA ALA A 76 2.54 -13.39 1.64
C ALA A 76 2.44 -14.81 1.06
N ASN A 77 1.78 -15.71 1.77
CA ASN A 77 1.49 -17.04 1.25
C ASN A 77 0.55 -16.89 0.04
N GLY A 78 1.03 -17.19 -1.17
CA GLY A 78 0.16 -17.28 -2.33
C GLY A 78 -0.82 -18.43 -2.13
N ASP A 79 -2.12 -18.20 -2.38
CA ASP A 79 -3.20 -19.19 -2.37
C ASP A 79 -2.73 -20.58 -2.85
N GLN A 80 -2.30 -21.45 -1.92
CA GLN A 80 -2.24 -22.90 -2.14
C GLN A 80 -3.57 -23.49 -1.69
N GLU A 81 -4.66 -23.03 -2.29
CA GLU A 81 -5.93 -23.76 -2.27
C GLU A 81 -6.76 -23.29 -3.45
N ASN A 82 -6.82 -24.11 -4.49
CA ASN A 82 -8.02 -24.48 -5.25
C ASN A 82 -7.61 -25.18 -6.56
N ASP A 83 -8.01 -26.44 -6.66
CA ASP A 83 -7.82 -27.40 -7.76
C ASP A 83 -8.47 -26.96 -9.09
N VAL A 84 -8.00 -25.91 -9.74
CA VAL A 84 -8.39 -25.59 -11.13
C VAL A 84 -7.19 -25.07 -11.93
N PRO A 85 -6.79 -25.73 -13.05
CA PRO A 85 -5.68 -25.29 -13.87
C PRO A 85 -6.08 -24.07 -14.71
N SER A 86 -5.95 -22.88 -14.12
CA SER A 86 -5.95 -21.63 -14.87
C SER A 86 -4.62 -21.48 -15.60
N LYS A 87 -4.67 -21.15 -16.89
CA LYS A 87 -3.51 -20.91 -17.79
C LYS A 87 -2.33 -20.26 -17.03
N LYS A 88 -1.31 -21.06 -16.72
CA LYS A 88 -0.11 -20.62 -16.00
C LYS A 88 0.64 -19.56 -16.83
N LEU A 89 0.63 -18.31 -16.39
CA LEU A 89 1.82 -17.48 -16.48
C LEU A 89 2.93 -18.26 -15.74
N LYS A 90 4.13 -18.36 -16.30
CA LYS A 90 5.27 -19.03 -15.65
C LYS A 90 5.64 -18.27 -14.37
N LYS A 91 4.95 -18.56 -13.27
CA LYS A 91 5.39 -18.20 -11.93
C LYS A 91 6.60 -19.08 -11.66
N ASN A 92 7.77 -18.49 -11.41
CA ASN A 92 8.90 -19.25 -10.91
C ASN A 92 8.49 -19.79 -9.53
N ASP A 93 8.55 -21.11 -9.34
CA ASP A 93 8.11 -21.78 -8.11
C ASP A 93 8.91 -21.37 -6.84
N ASN A 94 9.87 -20.44 -6.96
CA ASN A 94 10.75 -19.96 -5.89
C ASN A 94 10.60 -18.45 -5.56
N GLU A 95 9.64 -17.73 -6.15
CA GLU A 95 9.49 -16.29 -5.87
C GLU A 95 8.76 -16.07 -4.53
N VAL A 96 9.50 -15.61 -3.52
CA VAL A 96 8.95 -15.24 -2.21
C VAL A 96 8.37 -13.83 -2.29
N LEU A 97 7.10 -13.70 -1.91
CA LEU A 97 6.42 -12.41 -1.79
C LEU A 97 6.34 -12.01 -0.33
N TYR A 98 6.54 -10.73 -0.07
CA TYR A 98 6.46 -10.15 1.27
C TYR A 98 5.25 -9.23 1.36
N ASN A 99 4.61 -9.19 2.52
CA ASN A 99 3.67 -8.11 2.83
C ASN A 99 4.47 -6.88 3.24
N MET A 100 4.20 -5.73 2.63
CA MET A 100 4.71 -4.43 3.04
C MET A 100 3.55 -3.60 3.59
N VAL A 101 3.77 -2.97 4.74
CA VAL A 101 2.86 -1.97 5.30
C VAL A 101 3.30 -0.59 4.81
N VAL A 102 2.48 0.06 4.00
CA VAL A 102 2.77 1.39 3.47
C VAL A 102 2.50 2.45 4.54
N GLU A 103 3.49 3.28 4.83
CA GLU A 103 3.39 4.36 5.82
C GLU A 103 3.28 5.73 5.15
N VAL A 104 4.14 6.00 4.17
CA VAL A 104 4.26 7.30 3.51
C VAL A 104 4.11 7.14 2.00
N PRO A 105 3.03 7.69 1.40
CA PRO A 105 2.83 7.70 -0.05
C PRO A 105 3.95 8.47 -0.77
N ARG A 106 4.28 8.02 -1.99
CA ARG A 106 5.19 8.77 -2.86
C ARG A 106 4.70 10.21 -3.05
N TRP A 107 5.64 11.14 -3.03
CA TRP A 107 5.48 12.59 -3.17
C TRP A 107 4.70 13.27 -2.04
N SER A 108 4.57 12.61 -0.89
CA SER A 108 4.09 13.21 0.36
C SER A 108 5.25 13.56 1.30
N ASN A 109 4.99 14.39 2.31
CA ASN A 109 6.02 14.93 3.20
C ASN A 109 5.84 14.56 4.68
N ALA A 110 4.64 14.15 5.10
CA ALA A 110 4.40 13.79 6.49
C ALA A 110 5.22 12.54 6.82
N LYS A 111 6.12 12.62 7.82
CA LYS A 111 6.85 11.44 8.29
C LYS A 111 5.89 10.61 9.15
N MET A 112 5.23 9.66 8.51
CA MET A 112 4.35 8.69 9.17
C MET A 112 5.16 7.42 9.45
N GLU A 113 4.87 6.77 10.57
CA GLU A 113 5.58 5.56 11.02
C GLU A 113 4.65 4.68 11.88
N ILE A 114 4.87 3.37 11.86
CA ILE A 114 4.33 2.41 12.80
C ILE A 114 4.78 2.80 14.21
N ALA A 115 3.82 3.05 15.11
CA ALA A 115 4.12 3.42 16.49
C ALA A 115 4.58 2.20 17.30
N THR A 116 5.86 1.86 17.25
CA THR A 116 6.46 0.67 17.92
C THR A 116 6.20 0.60 19.43
N LYS A 117 5.92 1.74 20.06
CA LYS A 117 5.69 1.87 21.52
C LYS A 117 4.21 2.00 21.91
N GLU A 118 3.29 2.08 20.95
CA GLU A 118 1.85 2.18 21.22
C GLU A 118 1.15 0.81 21.07
N PRO A 119 0.12 0.50 21.90
CA PRO A 119 -0.66 -0.72 21.73
C PRO A 119 -1.27 -0.81 20.32
N LEU A 120 -1.21 -2.00 19.73
CA LEU A 120 -1.64 -2.29 18.34
C LEU A 120 -0.87 -1.51 17.27
N ASN A 121 0.22 -0.84 17.63
CA ASN A 121 1.18 -0.17 16.73
C ASN A 121 0.54 0.58 15.54
N PRO A 122 -0.47 1.45 15.76
CA PRO A 122 -1.06 2.22 14.66
C PRO A 122 0.00 3.07 13.96
N ILE A 123 -0.23 3.40 12.69
CA ILE A 123 0.60 4.40 12.03
C ILE A 123 0.24 5.79 12.60
N LYS A 124 1.26 6.59 12.90
CA LYS A 124 1.13 7.98 13.36
C LYS A 124 2.20 8.86 12.75
N GLN A 125 2.05 10.18 12.87
CA GLN A 125 3.09 11.10 12.46
C GLN A 125 4.18 11.25 13.53
N ASP A 126 5.44 11.18 13.13
CA ASP A 126 6.60 11.45 13.98
C ASP A 126 6.54 12.90 14.51
N MET A 127 7.04 13.10 15.73
CA MET A 127 7.06 14.36 16.46
C MET A 127 8.49 14.75 16.82
N LYS A 128 8.99 15.85 16.25
CA LYS A 128 10.30 16.42 16.59
C LYS A 128 10.13 17.74 17.34
N LYS A 129 10.65 17.81 18.57
CA LYS A 129 10.57 19.01 19.44
C LYS A 129 9.12 19.50 19.63
N GLY A 130 8.19 18.57 19.85
CA GLY A 130 6.77 18.88 20.09
C GLY A 130 5.99 19.34 18.85
N LYS A 131 6.55 19.22 17.65
CA LYS A 131 5.88 19.54 16.38
C LYS A 131 5.85 18.33 15.46
N LEU A 132 4.79 18.23 14.65
CA LEU A 132 4.68 17.22 13.60
C LEU A 132 5.85 17.35 12.63
N ARG A 133 6.50 16.22 12.34
CA ARG A 133 7.66 16.18 11.45
C ARG A 133 7.21 16.02 9.99
N TYR A 134 7.78 16.87 9.15
CA TYR A 134 7.66 16.78 7.70
C TYR A 134 9.06 16.70 7.10
N VAL A 135 9.27 15.77 6.18
CA VAL A 135 10.48 15.68 5.37
C VAL A 135 10.48 16.81 4.35
N ALA A 136 11.63 17.45 4.18
CA ALA A 136 11.80 18.55 3.26
C ALA A 136 11.78 18.08 1.79
N ASN A 137 11.38 18.97 0.89
CA ASN A 137 11.67 18.78 -0.54
C ASN A 137 13.14 19.13 -0.77
N VAL A 138 13.93 18.17 -1.26
CA VAL A 138 15.33 18.38 -1.64
C VAL A 138 15.41 18.37 -3.15
N PHE A 139 15.64 19.52 -3.78
CA PHE A 139 15.64 19.67 -5.24
C PHE A 139 16.54 18.62 -5.91
N PRO A 140 16.08 17.91 -6.97
CA PRO A 140 14.84 18.11 -7.74
C PRO A 140 13.61 17.33 -7.22
N HIS A 141 13.71 16.74 -6.03
CA HIS A 141 12.72 15.81 -5.50
C HIS A 141 11.59 16.50 -4.71
N LYS A 142 10.41 15.88 -4.74
CA LYS A 142 9.24 16.25 -3.94
C LYS A 142 8.97 15.16 -2.91
N GLY A 143 9.11 15.48 -1.62
CA GLY A 143 8.84 14.57 -0.51
C GLY A 143 9.60 13.25 -0.63
N TYR A 144 8.96 12.17 -0.19
CA TYR A 144 9.43 10.81 -0.44
C TYR A 144 9.33 10.48 -1.93
N ILE A 145 10.39 9.96 -2.54
CA ILE A 145 10.40 9.64 -3.99
C ILE A 145 9.99 8.20 -4.32
N TRP A 146 9.57 7.44 -3.31
CA TRP A 146 9.04 6.07 -3.36
C TRP A 146 7.77 5.99 -2.50
N ASN A 147 6.97 4.93 -2.65
CA ASN A 147 6.09 4.55 -1.55
C ASN A 147 6.99 3.96 -0.45
N TYR A 148 6.86 4.47 0.77
CA TYR A 148 7.73 4.11 1.88
C TYR A 148 6.93 3.42 2.98
N GLY A 149 7.56 2.48 3.65
CA GLY A 149 6.97 1.74 4.75
C GLY A 149 7.92 0.66 5.24
N ALA A 150 7.37 -0.38 5.86
CA ALA A 150 8.18 -1.42 6.48
C ALA A 150 7.65 -2.84 6.22
N LEU A 151 8.52 -3.85 6.41
CA LEU A 151 8.07 -5.24 6.49
C LEU A 151 7.65 -5.58 7.93
N PRO A 152 6.44 -6.14 8.13
CA PRO A 152 5.99 -6.55 9.45
C PRO A 152 6.81 -7.75 9.95
N GLN A 153 6.79 -8.01 11.26
CA GLN A 153 7.51 -9.11 11.91
C GLN A 153 9.03 -9.11 11.67
N THR A 154 9.61 -7.93 11.46
CA THR A 154 11.06 -7.71 11.38
C THR A 154 11.48 -6.69 12.42
N TRP A 155 12.72 -6.72 12.88
CA TRP A 155 13.20 -5.76 13.87
C TRP A 155 14.72 -5.64 13.79
N GLU A 156 15.21 -4.42 13.58
CA GLU A 156 16.63 -4.08 13.66
C GLU A 156 17.04 -3.96 15.14
N ASP A 157 17.52 -5.06 15.73
CA ASP A 157 17.82 -5.12 17.17
C ASP A 157 18.90 -4.09 17.57
N PRO A 158 18.60 -3.13 18.46
CA PRO A 158 19.56 -2.11 18.90
C PRO A 158 20.69 -2.67 19.76
N ASN A 159 20.62 -3.94 20.17
CA ASN A 159 21.69 -4.63 20.90
C ASN A 159 22.56 -5.49 19.98
N HIS A 160 22.21 -5.60 18.70
CA HIS A 160 22.97 -6.35 17.71
C HIS A 160 23.82 -5.41 16.87
N THR A 161 25.14 -5.56 16.92
CA THR A 161 26.04 -4.87 15.98
C THR A 161 26.11 -5.62 14.65
N ASP A 162 25.60 -5.00 13.59
CA ASP A 162 25.63 -5.55 12.25
C ASP A 162 27.08 -5.66 11.72
N LYS A 163 27.31 -6.70 10.92
CA LYS A 163 28.66 -7.02 10.44
C LYS A 163 29.09 -6.13 9.27
N ASP A 164 28.18 -5.61 8.49
CA ASP A 164 28.49 -4.83 7.29
C ASP A 164 28.60 -3.34 7.62
N THR A 165 27.70 -2.80 8.44
CA THR A 165 27.71 -1.38 8.86
C THR A 165 28.61 -1.10 10.06
N LYS A 166 28.86 -2.11 10.92
CA LYS A 166 29.51 -1.96 12.24
C LYS A 166 28.71 -1.12 13.24
N CYS A 167 27.42 -0.91 13.00
CA CYS A 167 26.51 -0.16 13.86
C CYS A 167 25.44 -1.08 14.48
N CYS A 168 24.82 -0.65 15.58
CA CYS A 168 23.64 -1.32 16.12
C CYS A 168 22.37 -0.96 15.33
N GLY A 169 21.34 -1.80 15.36
CA GLY A 169 20.04 -1.50 14.72
C GLY A 169 19.35 -0.26 15.29
N ASP A 170 18.47 0.34 14.51
CA ASP A 170 17.70 1.55 14.85
C ASP A 170 16.45 1.29 15.71
N ASN A 171 16.23 0.02 16.09
CA ASN A 171 15.10 -0.44 16.91
C ASN A 171 13.72 -0.39 16.22
N ASP A 172 13.66 -0.22 14.91
CA ASP A 172 12.43 -0.22 14.14
C ASP A 172 12.32 -1.48 13.22
N PRO A 173 11.16 -1.73 12.58
CA PRO A 173 11.05 -2.78 11.57
C PRO A 173 11.85 -2.39 10.31
N ILE A 174 12.31 -3.38 9.54
CA ILE A 174 13.13 -3.11 8.36
C ILE A 174 12.36 -2.31 7.30
N ASP A 175 12.99 -1.27 6.79
CA ASP A 175 12.37 -0.31 5.89
C ASP A 175 12.35 -0.77 4.43
N VAL A 176 11.34 -0.28 3.70
CA VAL A 176 11.10 -0.62 2.30
C VAL A 176 10.84 0.63 1.47
N CYS A 177 11.60 0.79 0.40
CA CYS A 177 11.34 1.70 -0.70
C CYS A 177 10.69 0.92 -1.85
N GLU A 178 9.38 1.09 -2.02
CA GLU A 178 8.62 0.48 -3.11
C GLU A 178 8.61 1.40 -4.34
N ILE A 179 9.06 0.85 -5.47
CA ILE A 179 9.44 1.63 -6.67
C ILE A 179 8.45 1.53 -7.84
N GLY A 180 7.31 0.86 -7.66
CA GLY A 180 6.27 0.69 -8.67
C GLY A 180 5.61 2.00 -9.09
N THR A 181 4.83 1.97 -10.16
CA THR A 181 4.26 3.19 -10.76
C THR A 181 3.10 3.77 -9.96
N LEU A 182 2.35 2.96 -9.23
CA LEU A 182 1.19 3.40 -8.44
C LEU A 182 1.62 4.18 -7.20
N VAL A 183 0.87 5.22 -6.83
CA VAL A 183 1.02 5.90 -5.53
C VAL A 183 0.09 5.22 -4.54
N CYS A 184 0.64 4.56 -3.52
CA CYS A 184 -0.13 3.82 -2.53
C CYS A 184 -0.74 4.74 -1.46
N SER A 185 -1.69 4.21 -0.68
CA SER A 185 -2.30 4.93 0.44
C SER A 185 -1.63 4.57 1.78
N PRO A 186 -1.57 5.50 2.75
CA PRO A 186 -1.10 5.16 4.10
C PRO A 186 -1.94 4.04 4.72
N GLY A 187 -1.29 3.09 5.38
CA GLY A 187 -1.90 1.91 5.97
C GLY A 187 -2.32 0.82 4.97
N GLN A 188 -2.02 0.98 3.68
CA GLN A 188 -2.23 -0.09 2.72
C GLN A 188 -1.23 -1.23 2.98
N VAL A 189 -1.70 -2.48 2.93
CA VAL A 189 -0.85 -3.67 2.94
C VAL A 189 -0.75 -4.19 1.52
N ILE A 190 0.46 -4.20 0.95
CA ILE A 190 0.72 -4.61 -0.43
C ILE A 190 1.68 -5.79 -0.48
N GLN A 191 1.59 -6.59 -1.54
CA GLN A 191 2.54 -7.66 -1.79
C GLN A 191 3.68 -7.16 -2.66
N VAL A 192 4.91 -7.36 -2.22
CA VAL A 192 6.10 -6.89 -2.91
C VAL A 192 7.10 -8.02 -3.13
N LYS A 193 7.84 -7.92 -4.23
CA LYS A 193 9.09 -8.64 -4.45
C LYS A 193 10.25 -7.75 -4.04
N VAL A 194 11.15 -8.27 -3.22
CA VAL A 194 12.43 -7.60 -2.89
C VAL A 194 13.42 -7.78 -4.05
N LEU A 195 14.06 -6.69 -4.46
CA LEU A 195 15.00 -6.61 -5.57
C LEU A 195 16.45 -6.42 -5.12
N GLY A 196 16.64 -5.84 -3.93
CA GLY A 196 17.94 -5.56 -3.35
C GLY A 196 17.83 -4.78 -2.05
N VAL A 197 18.96 -4.30 -1.53
CA VAL A 197 19.04 -3.59 -0.25
C VAL A 197 20.16 -2.55 -0.28
N LEU A 198 19.97 -1.44 0.43
CA LEU A 198 20.97 -0.41 0.70
C LEU A 198 21.30 -0.37 2.20
N ALA A 199 22.59 -0.36 2.53
CA ALA A 199 23.10 -0.18 3.89
C ALA A 199 23.20 1.33 4.21
N MET A 200 22.18 1.93 4.82
CA MET A 200 22.28 3.29 5.32
C MET A 200 22.80 3.27 6.76
N ILE A 201 23.60 4.28 7.10
CA ILE A 201 23.94 4.59 8.49
C ILE A 201 23.19 5.88 8.82
N ASP A 202 22.10 5.80 9.58
CA ASP A 202 21.32 6.97 10.02
C ASP A 202 21.72 7.36 11.44
N GLU A 203 22.28 8.56 11.60
CA GLU A 203 22.75 9.09 12.89
C GLU A 203 23.62 8.13 13.74
N GLY A 204 24.29 7.15 13.12
CA GLY A 204 25.15 6.16 13.78
C GLY A 204 24.53 4.78 13.98
N GLU A 205 23.30 4.57 13.53
CA GLU A 205 22.54 3.32 13.60
C GLU A 205 22.50 2.62 12.22
N THR A 206 22.41 1.30 12.23
CA THR A 206 22.15 0.48 11.05
C THR A 206 20.70 0.67 10.64
N ASP A 207 20.52 1.13 9.40
CA ASP A 207 19.19 1.42 8.87
C ASP A 207 19.09 0.86 7.43
N TRP A 208 18.70 -0.41 7.33
CA TRP A 208 18.62 -1.11 6.06
C TRP A 208 17.40 -0.67 5.25
N LYS A 209 17.62 -0.25 3.99
CA LYS A 209 16.55 0.10 3.06
C LYS A 209 16.39 -0.96 1.99
N LEU A 210 15.37 -1.80 2.11
CA LEU A 210 15.00 -2.74 1.05
C LEU A 210 14.47 -1.98 -0.17
N ILE A 211 14.89 -2.40 -1.36
CA ILE A 211 14.31 -1.94 -2.62
C ILE A 211 13.36 -3.02 -3.11
N ALA A 212 12.09 -2.67 -3.28
CA ALA A 212 11.05 -3.64 -3.63
C ALA A 212 10.09 -3.09 -4.69
N ILE A 213 9.35 -3.99 -5.35
CA ILE A 213 8.33 -3.62 -6.34
C ILE A 213 7.02 -4.36 -6.07
N ASN A 214 5.91 -3.63 -6.15
CA ASN A 214 4.56 -4.18 -6.00
C ASN A 214 4.24 -5.16 -7.15
N THR A 215 3.74 -6.36 -6.81
CA THR A 215 3.37 -7.38 -7.80
C THR A 215 2.10 -7.06 -8.57
N GLY A 216 1.22 -6.22 -8.01
CA GLY A 216 0.04 -5.70 -8.69
C GLY A 216 0.36 -4.63 -9.75
N ALA A 217 1.62 -4.18 -9.85
CA ALA A 217 2.08 -3.22 -10.84
C ALA A 217 2.50 -3.86 -12.18
N GLU A 218 2.50 -5.20 -12.29
CA GLU A 218 2.69 -5.90 -13.57
C GLU A 218 1.38 -5.97 -14.37
N ALA A 219 0.91 -4.82 -14.84
CA ALA A 219 -0.14 -4.73 -15.86
C ALA A 219 -0.05 -3.39 -16.59
N ASP A 220 0.97 -3.25 -17.45
CA ASP A 220 0.95 -2.38 -18.63
C ASP A 220 2.01 -2.85 -19.65
#